data_AF-A0A960V6L3-F1
#
_entry.id   AF-A0A960V6L3-F1
#
_cell.length_a   1.000
_cell.length_b   1.000
_cell.length_c   1.000
_cell.angle_alpha   90.00
_cell.angle_beta   90.00
_cell.angle_gamma   90.00
#
_symmetry.space_group_name_H-M   'P 1'
#
loop_
_entity.id
_entity.type
_entity.pdbx_description
1 polymer ?
#
loop_
_entity_poly.entity_id
_entity_poly.type
_entity_poly.pdbx_seq_one_letter_code
_entity_poly.pdbx_strand_id
1 'polypeptide(L)' 'MKEGIHPKYVEAKIRCSCGNVIETKSTKGDLLVEICSNCHPFYTDKARAITT' A
#
# COMPACT_ATOMS: atom_id res chain seq x y z
N MET A 1 -21.36 -9.57 1.27
CA MET A 1 -21.62 -8.70 0.10
C MET A 1 -23.13 -8.52 -0.01
N LYS A 2 -23.69 -7.39 0.44
CA LYS A 2 -25.12 -7.08 0.20
C LYS A 2 -25.21 -6.29 -1.11
N GLU A 3 -26.16 -6.67 -1.96
CA GLU A 3 -26.39 -6.01 -3.25
C GLU A 3 -26.72 -4.52 -3.03
N GLY A 4 -26.05 -3.64 -3.78
CA GLY A 4 -26.38 -2.21 -3.86
C GLY A 4 -25.58 -1.23 -2.99
N ILE A 5 -24.93 -1.67 -1.90
CA ILE A 5 -24.21 -0.76 -0.97
C ILE A 5 -22.68 -0.89 -0.98
N HIS A 6 -22.12 -1.83 -1.76
CA HIS A 6 -20.68 -2.06 -1.81
C HIS A 6 -20.07 -1.46 -3.09
N PRO A 7 -19.06 -0.58 -2.99
CA PRO A 7 -18.36 -0.07 -4.15
C PRO A 7 -17.64 -1.18 -4.92
N LYS A 8 -17.55 -1.03 -6.25
CA LYS A 8 -16.95 -2.04 -7.13
C LYS A 8 -15.49 -2.27 -6.74
N TYR A 9 -15.17 -3.52 -6.40
CA TYR A 9 -13.81 -3.96 -6.13
C TYR A 9 -13.14 -4.28 -7.46
N VAL A 10 -12.20 -3.45 -7.87
CA VAL A 10 -11.45 -3.61 -9.13
C VAL A 10 -9.99 -3.89 -8.83
N GLU A 11 -9.32 -4.56 -9.75
CA GLU A 11 -7.87 -4.76 -9.68
C GLU A 11 -7.16 -3.41 -9.80
N ALA A 12 -6.20 -3.17 -8.92
CA ALA A 12 -5.48 -1.93 -8.77
C ALA A 12 -3.99 -2.23 -8.62
N LYS A 13 -3.15 -1.47 -9.32
CA LYS A 13 -1.69 -1.55 -9.14
C LYS A 13 -1.25 -0.40 -8.25
N ILE A 14 -0.70 -0.76 -7.09
CA ILE A 14 -0.10 0.20 -6.17
C ILE A 14 1.38 0.29 -6.51
N ARG A 15 1.83 1.43 -7.04
CA ARG A 15 3.24 1.67 -7.38
C ARG A 15 3.91 2.46 -6.26
N CYS A 16 4.91 1.84 -5.64
CA CYS A 16 5.78 2.49 -4.67
C CYS A 16 6.88 3.28 -5.37
N SER A 17 7.29 4.41 -4.80
CA SER A 17 8.48 5.17 -5.26
C SER A 17 9.78 4.36 -5.21
N CYS A 18 9.79 3.29 -4.41
CA CYS A 18 10.86 2.31 -4.32
C CYS A 18 10.91 1.29 -5.47
N GLY A 19 10.01 1.40 -6.46
CA GLY A 19 9.89 0.47 -7.57
C GLY A 19 9.05 -0.78 -7.29
N ASN A 20 8.58 -0.95 -6.05
CA ASN A 20 7.71 -2.08 -5.70
C ASN A 20 6.30 -1.87 -6.30
N VAL A 21 5.77 -2.89 -6.97
CA VAL A 21 4.42 -2.89 -7.55
C VAL A 21 3.59 -3.93 -6.82
N ILE A 22 2.60 -3.48 -6.05
CA ILE A 22 1.71 -4.35 -5.30
C ILE A 22 0.39 -4.43 -6.07
N GLU A 23 0.05 -5.62 -6.55
CA GLU A 23 -1.25 -5.88 -7.14
C GLU A 23 -2.26 -6.11 -6.02
N THR A 24 -3.22 -5.21 -5.88
CA THR A 24 -4.24 -5.25 -4.82
C THR A 24 -5.60 -4.98 -5.42
N LYS A 25 -6.67 -5.43 -4.77
CA LYS A 25 -8.03 -5.06 -5.17
C LYS A 25 -8.43 -3.81 -4.40
N SER A 26 -8.74 -2.74 -5.11
CA SER A 26 -9.14 -1.46 -4.54
C SER A 26 -10.39 -0.94 -5.23
N THR A 27 -11.10 -0.04 -4.57
CA THR A 27 -12.24 0.68 -5.16
C THR A 27 -11.77 1.90 -5.96
N LYS A 28 -10.52 2.32 -5.79
CA LYS A 28 -9.94 3.54 -6.38
C LYS A 28 -8.95 3.31 -7.55
N GLY A 29 -8.84 2.07 -8.06
CA GLY A 29 -7.93 1.78 -9.18
C GLY A 29 -6.45 2.02 -8.84
N ASP A 30 -5.66 2.42 -9.85
CA ASP A 30 -4.21 2.62 -9.71
C ASP A 30 -3.84 3.71 -8.69
N LEU A 31 -2.90 3.39 -7.80
CA LEU A 31 -2.47 4.27 -6.72
C LEU A 31 -0.95 4.41 -6.71
N LEU A 32 -0.45 5.64 -6.67
CA LEU A 32 0.95 5.90 -6.36
C LEU A 32 1.12 6.12 -4.86
N VAL A 33 2.07 5.41 -4.27
CA VAL A 33 2.36 5.48 -2.83
C VAL A 33 3.85 5.80 -2.65
N GLU A 34 4.15 6.72 -1.74
CA GLU A 34 5.54 7.16 -1.50
C GLU A 34 6.33 6.14 -0.67
N ILE A 35 5.65 5.43 0.23
CA ILE A 35 6.28 4.51 1.18
C ILE A 35 5.46 3.22 1.27
N CYS A 36 6.03 2.07 0.93
CA CYS A 36 5.41 0.76 1.12
C CYS A 36 6.01 0.01 2.32
N SER A 37 5.44 -1.12 2.72
CA SER A 37 5.95 -1.97 3.81
C SER A 37 7.42 -2.36 3.66
N ASN A 38 7.91 -2.51 2.43
CA ASN A 38 9.33 -2.80 2.17
C ASN A 38 10.26 -1.60 2.42
N CYS A 39 9.73 -0.38 2.48
CA CYS A 39 10.52 0.85 2.60
C CYS A 39 10.17 1.70 3.81
N HIS A 40 9.07 1.39 4.50
CA HIS A 40 8.66 2.15 5.66
C HIS A 40 9.66 1.88 6.80
N PRO A 41 10.36 2.91 7.32
CA PRO A 41 11.46 2.76 8.26
C PRO A 41 11.15 1.89 9.48
N PHE A 42 9.87 1.85 9.87
CA PHE A 42 9.30 0.99 10.90
C PHE A 42 9.43 -0.52 10.63
N TYR A 43 9.22 -0.96 9.38
CA TYR A 43 9.30 -2.38 9.00
C TYR A 43 10.72 -2.84 8.67
N THR A 44 11.60 -1.90 8.31
CA THR A 44 13.00 -2.18 7.99
C THR A 44 13.94 -2.13 9.21
N ASP A 45 13.41 -2.15 10.44
CA ASP A 45 14.11 -2.20 11.74
C ASP A 45 15.21 -1.14 12.00
N LYS A 46 15.45 -0.19 11.07
CA LYS A 46 16.40 0.91 11.25
C LYS A 46 15.95 1.94 12.30
N ALA A 47 14.68 1.91 12.71
CA ALA A 47 14.09 2.86 13.66
C ALA A 47 14.29 2.50 15.14
N ARG A 48 14.77 1.29 15.49
CA ARG A 48 15.12 0.97 16.89
C ARG A 48 16.38 1.70 17.39
N ALA A 49 17.09 2.42 16.52
CA ALA A 49 18.30 3.16 16.88
C ALA A 49 18.06 4.61 17.34
N ILE A 50 16.81 5.02 17.59
CA ILE A 50 16.49 6.32 18.21
C ILE A 50 15.77 6.13 19.55
N THR A 51 16.44 5.49 20.49
CA THR A 51 16.14 5.69 21.92
C THR A 51 17.48 5.87 22.60
N THR A 52 17.81 7.14 22.84
CA THR A 52 18.75 7.58 23.89
C THR A 52 18.16 7.26 25.24
#